data_AF-A0A9P0FFY4-F1
#
_entry.id   AF-A0A9P0FFY4-F1
#
_cell.length_a   1.000
_cell.length_b   1.000
_cell.length_c   1.000
_cell.angle_alpha   90.00
_cell.angle_beta   90.00
_cell.angle_gamma   90.00
#
_symmetry.space_group_name_H-M   'P 1'
#
loop_
_entity.id
_entity.type
_entity.pdbx_description
1 polymer ?
#
loop_
_entity_poly.entity_id
_entity_poly.type
_entity_poly.pdbx_seq_one_letter_code
_entity_poly.pdbx_strand_id
1 'polypeptide(L)'
;MKFIILCFAVVATVYAGVLTDEQRHKLLSFHNECAKETGVNEDLIGEAMMGNFSDDPTFKDQILCFSKKIGFLDASGKIDVETMKNKFKMMHDHDDEKIDEVVEKCGKDMDTPEDTAVELMKCLFEVKKEMKKN
;
A
#
# COMPACT_ATOMS: atom_id res chain seq x y z
N MET A 1 0.75 -38.66 -19.69
CA MET A 1 -0.33 -38.09 -18.84
C MET A 1 -0.17 -38.58 -17.40
N LYS A 2 0.66 -37.89 -16.59
CA LYS A 2 0.71 -38.00 -15.10
C LYS A 2 1.78 -37.12 -14.41
N PHE A 3 2.24 -36.03 -15.04
CA PHE A 3 3.26 -35.13 -14.47
C PHE A 3 2.89 -33.64 -14.58
N ILE A 4 1.60 -33.30 -14.54
CA ILE A 4 1.12 -31.90 -14.68
C ILE A 4 0.56 -31.34 -13.35
N ILE A 5 0.51 -32.13 -12.28
CA ILE A 5 -0.15 -31.72 -11.02
C ILE A 5 0.85 -31.77 -9.87
N LEU A 6 1.94 -30.99 -9.93
CA LEU A 6 2.82 -30.84 -8.76
C LEU A 6 3.74 -29.60 -8.75
N CYS A 7 3.54 -28.63 -9.65
CA CYS A 7 4.32 -27.39 -9.65
C CYS A 7 3.53 -26.13 -9.27
N PHE A 8 2.21 -26.22 -9.04
CA PHE A 8 1.38 -25.06 -8.71
C PHE A 8 1.27 -24.74 -7.21
N ALA A 9 1.88 -25.53 -6.32
CA ALA A 9 1.72 -25.39 -4.87
C ALA A 9 2.87 -24.65 -4.15
N VAL A 10 3.96 -24.29 -4.84
CA VAL A 10 5.17 -23.75 -4.18
C VAL A 10 5.28 -22.21 -4.29
N VAL A 11 4.41 -21.56 -5.06
CA VAL A 11 4.40 -20.07 -5.14
C VAL A 11 3.51 -19.44 -4.05
N ALA A 12 2.70 -20.24 -3.35
CA ALA A 12 1.80 -19.74 -2.30
C ALA A 12 2.48 -19.48 -0.95
N THR A 13 3.73 -19.89 -0.73
CA THR A 13 4.37 -19.88 0.60
C THR A 13 5.28 -18.68 0.87
N VAL A 14 5.46 -17.74 -0.07
CA VAL A 14 6.35 -16.58 0.11
C VAL A 14 5.61 -15.27 0.45
N TYR A 15 4.26 -15.28 0.47
CA TYR A 15 3.44 -14.07 0.73
C TYR A 15 2.46 -14.20 1.91
N ALA A 16 2.69 -15.16 2.81
CA ALA A 16 1.96 -15.29 4.06
C ALA A 16 2.74 -14.57 5.16
N GLY A 17 2.20 -13.47 5.70
CA GLY A 17 2.80 -12.91 6.93
C GLY A 17 2.19 -11.62 7.45
N VAL A 18 1.68 -10.72 6.58
CA VAL A 18 1.31 -9.36 7.05
C VAL A 18 -0.18 -9.04 6.90
N LEU A 19 -0.88 -9.63 5.93
CA LEU A 19 -2.31 -9.36 5.69
C LEU A 19 -3.13 -10.66 5.72
N THR A 20 -4.32 -10.60 6.31
CA THR A 20 -5.34 -11.65 6.22
C THR A 20 -5.98 -11.67 4.83
N ASP A 21 -6.61 -12.78 4.46
CA ASP A 21 -7.33 -12.88 3.18
C ASP A 21 -8.43 -11.82 3.05
N GLU A 22 -9.16 -11.56 4.14
CA GLU A 22 -10.17 -10.50 4.21
C GLU A 22 -9.57 -9.11 3.93
N GLN A 23 -8.44 -8.78 4.57
CA GLN A 23 -7.75 -7.52 4.34
C GLN A 23 -7.30 -7.38 2.89
N ARG A 24 -6.73 -8.44 2.29
CA ARG A 24 -6.33 -8.41 0.87
C ARG A 24 -7.52 -8.21 -0.06
N HIS A 25 -8.63 -8.91 0.17
CA HIS A 25 -9.86 -8.72 -0.60
C HIS A 25 -10.39 -7.29 -0.50
N LYS A 26 -10.34 -6.69 0.69
CA LYS A 26 -10.78 -5.32 0.91
C LYS A 26 -9.90 -4.30 0.18
N LEU A 27 -8.57 -4.45 0.26
CA LEU A 27 -7.64 -3.60 -0.49
C LEU A 27 -7.85 -3.73 -2.00
N LEU A 28 -8.07 -4.96 -2.50
CA LEU A 28 -8.37 -5.17 -3.92
C LEU A 28 -9.70 -4.51 -4.33
N SER A 29 -10.73 -4.53 -3.48
CA SER A 29 -11.99 -3.81 -3.72
C SER A 29 -11.74 -2.31 -3.85
N PHE A 30 -11.00 -1.72 -2.91
CA PHE A 30 -10.67 -0.30 -2.93
C PHE A 30 -9.87 0.09 -4.16
N HIS A 31 -8.87 -0.72 -4.55
CA HIS A 31 -8.12 -0.53 -5.79
C HIS A 31 -9.05 -0.49 -7.00
N ASN A 32 -9.93 -1.49 -7.14
CA ASN A 32 -10.85 -1.60 -8.28
C ASN A 32 -11.87 -0.46 -8.33
N GLU A 33 -12.35 0.01 -7.19
CA GLU A 33 -13.24 1.17 -7.11
C GLU A 33 -12.52 2.43 -7.59
N CYS A 34 -11.32 2.68 -7.06
CA CYS A 34 -10.51 3.83 -7.47
C CYS A 34 -10.13 3.76 -8.95
N ALA A 35 -9.77 2.59 -9.47
CA ALA A 35 -9.36 2.44 -10.87
C ALA A 35 -10.51 2.76 -11.83
N LYS A 36 -11.76 2.48 -11.43
CA LYS A 36 -12.96 2.88 -12.17
C LYS A 36 -13.20 4.39 -12.12
N GLU A 37 -12.88 5.04 -11.01
CA GLU A 37 -13.05 6.49 -10.83
C GLU A 37 -11.98 7.28 -11.60
N THR A 38 -10.73 6.81 -11.58
CA THR A 38 -9.56 7.53 -12.11
C THR A 38 -9.23 7.17 -13.55
N GLY A 39 -9.60 5.96 -13.99
CA GLY A 39 -9.23 5.44 -15.30
C GLY A 39 -7.73 5.12 -15.43
N VAL A 40 -7.03 4.90 -14.33
CA VAL A 40 -5.60 4.61 -14.32
C VAL A 40 -5.24 3.41 -15.19
N ASN A 41 -4.09 3.48 -15.86
CA ASN A 41 -3.52 2.31 -16.52
C ASN A 41 -2.95 1.33 -15.48
N GLU A 42 -3.45 0.10 -15.47
CA GLU A 42 -2.99 -0.97 -14.56
C GLU A 42 -1.49 -1.27 -14.69
N ASP A 43 -0.87 -1.01 -15.85
CA ASP A 43 0.59 -1.16 -16.01
C ASP A 43 1.36 -0.24 -15.05
N LEU A 44 0.88 1.00 -14.82
CA LEU A 44 1.49 1.95 -13.89
C LEU A 44 1.39 1.47 -12.43
N ILE A 45 0.34 0.71 -12.12
CA ILE A 45 0.13 0.10 -10.81
C ILE A 45 1.11 -1.06 -10.62
N GLY A 46 1.27 -1.89 -11.65
CA GLY A 46 2.27 -2.95 -11.67
C GLY A 46 3.69 -2.42 -11.47
N GLU A 47 4.04 -1.32 -12.14
CA GLU A 47 5.33 -0.62 -11.96
C GLU A 47 5.51 -0.10 -10.53
N ALA A 48 4.48 0.51 -9.94
CA ALA A 48 4.53 0.99 -8.56
C ALA A 48 4.72 -0.15 -7.54
N MET A 49 4.15 -1.33 -7.77
CA MET A 49 4.40 -2.51 -6.94
C MET A 49 5.87 -2.98 -6.98
N MET A 50 6.61 -2.60 -8.02
CA MET A 50 8.06 -2.85 -8.15
C MET A 50 8.90 -1.69 -7.60
N GLY A 51 8.28 -0.61 -7.13
CA GLY A 51 8.95 0.58 -6.62
C GLY A 51 9.11 1.71 -7.64
N ASN A 52 8.54 1.57 -8.84
CA ASN A 52 8.58 2.60 -9.88
C ASN A 52 7.26 3.38 -9.87
N PHE A 53 7.23 4.51 -9.18
CA PHE A 53 6.04 5.35 -9.06
C PHE A 53 6.00 6.38 -10.19
N SER A 54 4.88 6.39 -10.93
CA SER A 54 4.68 7.29 -12.06
C SER A 54 4.29 8.71 -11.62
N ASP A 55 4.61 9.71 -12.44
CA ASP A 55 4.10 11.08 -12.32
C ASP A 55 2.79 11.31 -13.10
N ASP A 56 2.27 10.27 -13.74
CA ASP A 56 0.99 10.34 -14.46
C ASP A 56 -0.15 10.81 -13.54
N PRO A 57 -0.96 11.81 -13.95
CA PRO A 57 -2.03 12.34 -13.13
C PRO A 57 -3.04 11.28 -12.67
N THR A 58 -3.44 10.34 -13.54
CA THR A 58 -4.40 9.29 -13.21
C THR A 58 -3.83 8.31 -12.19
N PHE A 59 -2.51 8.09 -12.21
CA PHE A 59 -1.81 7.31 -11.21
C PHE A 59 -1.80 8.05 -9.86
N LYS A 60 -1.48 9.34 -9.83
CA LYS A 60 -1.51 10.11 -8.58
C LYS A 60 -2.91 10.13 -7.95
N ASP A 61 -3.94 10.31 -8.79
CA ASP A 61 -5.35 10.26 -8.37
C ASP A 61 -5.72 8.87 -7.82
N GLN A 62 -5.21 7.79 -8.45
CA GLN A 62 -5.42 6.42 -7.96
C GLN A 62 -4.86 6.24 -6.56
N ILE A 63 -3.61 6.68 -6.35
CA ILE A 63 -2.95 6.56 -5.05
C ILE A 63 -3.65 7.42 -3.99
N LEU A 64 -4.10 8.62 -4.34
CA LEU A 64 -4.89 9.47 -3.45
C LEU A 64 -6.20 8.81 -3.05
N CYS A 65 -7.00 8.36 -4.02
CA CYS A 65 -8.27 7.67 -3.77
C CYS A 65 -8.08 6.44 -2.88
N PHE A 66 -7.08 5.61 -3.21
CA PHE A 66 -6.80 4.39 -2.46
C PHE A 66 -6.39 4.71 -1.02
N SER A 67 -5.48 5.66 -0.85
CA SER A 67 -4.95 6.03 0.46
C SER A 67 -6.02 6.67 1.36
N LYS A 68 -7.01 7.38 0.79
CA LYS A 68 -8.22 7.81 1.50
C LYS A 68 -9.11 6.63 1.90
N LYS A 69 -9.38 5.67 1.02
CA LYS A 69 -10.25 4.51 1.32
C LYS A 69 -9.69 3.60 2.42
N ILE A 70 -8.37 3.42 2.48
CA ILE A 70 -7.72 2.66 3.58
C ILE A 70 -7.66 3.45 4.89
N GLY A 71 -7.87 4.77 4.84
CA GLY A 71 -7.88 5.69 5.97
C GLY A 71 -6.51 6.26 6.34
N PHE A 72 -5.53 6.23 5.43
CA PHE A 72 -4.21 6.84 5.68
C PHE A 72 -4.23 8.35 5.45
N LEU A 73 -5.13 8.83 4.57
CA LEU A 73 -5.43 10.25 4.47
C LEU A 73 -6.89 10.51 4.82
N ASP A 74 -7.14 11.67 5.41
CA ASP A 74 -8.48 12.18 5.67
C ASP A 74 -9.15 12.71 4.39
N ALA A 75 -10.38 13.22 4.52
CA ALA A 75 -11.13 13.77 3.39
C ALA A 75 -10.43 14.95 2.70
N SER A 76 -9.65 15.74 3.46
CA SER A 76 -8.86 16.87 2.96
C SER A 76 -7.58 16.44 2.25
N GLY A 77 -7.17 15.18 2.37
CA GLY A 77 -5.94 14.67 1.79
C GLY A 77 -4.71 14.91 2.67
N LYS A 78 -4.91 15.04 3.98
CA LYS A 78 -3.83 15.07 4.97
C LYS A 78 -3.67 13.73 5.63
N ILE A 79 -2.46 13.41 6.09
CA ILE A 79 -2.18 12.13 6.72
C ILE A 79 -2.91 12.02 8.07
N ASP A 80 -3.74 10.99 8.20
CA ASP A 80 -4.35 10.60 9.47
C ASP A 80 -3.39 9.66 10.22
N VAL A 81 -2.50 10.28 10.99
CA VAL A 81 -1.47 9.58 11.77
C VAL A 81 -2.07 8.57 12.75
N GLU A 82 -3.19 8.91 13.39
CA GLU A 82 -3.81 8.03 14.39
C GLU A 82 -4.38 6.77 13.72
N THR A 83 -5.14 6.95 12.64
CA THR A 83 -5.67 5.82 11.87
C THR A 83 -4.54 4.99 11.29
N MET A 84 -3.49 5.61 10.75
CA MET A 84 -2.32 4.92 10.21
C MET A 84 -1.63 4.05 11.27
N LYS A 85 -1.36 4.57 12.47
CA LYS A 85 -0.82 3.81 13.60
C LYS A 85 -1.72 2.62 13.94
N ASN A 86 -3.02 2.85 14.09
CA ASN A 86 -3.98 1.81 14.43
C ASN A 86 -4.02 0.70 13.38
N LYS A 87 -3.96 1.03 12.08
CA LYS A 87 -3.88 0.05 11.00
C LYS A 87 -2.59 -0.77 11.06
N PHE A 88 -1.44 -0.14 11.30
CA PHE A 88 -0.18 -0.88 11.43
C PHE A 88 -0.19 -1.83 12.63
N LYS A 89 -0.76 -1.42 13.77
CA LYS A 89 -0.93 -2.29 14.95
C LYS A 89 -1.80 -3.51 14.68
N MET A 90 -2.74 -3.43 13.73
CA MET A 90 -3.56 -4.57 13.32
C MET A 90 -2.84 -5.53 12.35
N MET A 91 -1.76 -5.09 11.70
CA MET A 91 -1.03 -5.84 10.68
C MET A 91 0.33 -6.37 11.15
N HIS A 92 0.86 -5.82 12.24
CA HIS A 92 2.13 -6.20 12.86
C HIS A 92 1.88 -6.61 14.31
N ASP A 93 2.79 -7.39 14.93
CA ASP A 93 2.69 -7.92 16.31
C ASP A 93 2.78 -6.84 17.42
N HIS A 94 2.13 -5.69 17.23
CA HIS A 94 2.10 -4.56 18.17
C HIS A 94 3.50 -4.03 18.56
N ASP A 95 4.44 -4.05 17.61
CA ASP A 95 5.76 -3.42 17.77
C ASP A 95 5.62 -1.89 17.66
N ASP A 96 5.14 -1.29 18.74
CA ASP A 96 4.78 0.13 18.82
C ASP A 96 5.97 1.05 18.49
N GLU A 97 7.20 0.67 18.85
CA GLU A 97 8.41 1.44 18.53
C GLU A 97 8.64 1.51 17.01
N LYS A 98 8.57 0.39 16.30
CA LYS A 98 8.71 0.38 14.83
C LYS A 98 7.58 1.14 14.15
N ILE A 99 6.36 1.03 14.67
CA ILE A 99 5.20 1.74 14.11
C ILE A 99 5.39 3.25 14.26
N ASP A 100 5.84 3.71 15.43
CA ASP A 100 6.13 5.11 15.68
C ASP A 100 7.27 5.62 14.78
N GLU A 101 8.33 4.84 14.58
CA GLU A 101 9.42 5.17 13.66
C GLU A 101 8.93 5.32 12.20
N VAL A 102 8.10 4.39 11.72
CA VAL A 102 7.51 4.46 10.36
C VAL A 102 6.68 5.72 10.21
N VAL A 103 5.84 6.04 11.20
CA VAL A 103 4.97 7.21 11.18
C VAL A 103 5.80 8.50 11.23
N GLU A 104 6.84 8.58 12.05
CA GLU A 104 7.71 9.75 12.11
C GLU A 104 8.47 9.95 10.80
N LYS A 105 8.92 8.86 10.18
CA LYS A 105 9.65 8.88 8.91
C LYS A 105 8.76 9.28 7.72
N CYS A 106 7.58 8.69 7.61
CA CYS A 106 6.72 8.78 6.43
C CYS A 106 5.49 9.70 6.57
N GLY A 107 5.08 10.05 7.80
CA GLY A 107 3.88 10.83 8.09
C GLY A 107 4.04 12.33 7.87
N LYS A 108 4.44 12.73 6.65
CA LYS A 108 4.68 14.13 6.28
C LYS A 108 3.75 14.55 5.15
N ASP A 109 2.93 15.57 5.40
CA ASP A 109 2.11 16.21 4.36
C ASP A 109 3.01 16.91 3.33
N MET A 110 2.58 16.88 2.07
CA MET A 110 3.21 17.61 0.96
C MET A 110 2.33 18.80 0.54
N ASP A 111 2.74 19.52 -0.51
CA ASP A 111 2.03 20.70 -1.01
C ASP A 111 0.63 20.38 -1.54
N THR A 112 0.43 19.18 -2.08
CA THR A 112 -0.85 18.71 -2.63
C THR A 112 -1.28 17.38 -1.99
N PRO A 113 -2.60 17.09 -1.92
CA PRO A 113 -3.10 15.77 -1.52
C PRO A 113 -2.51 14.61 -2.33
N GLU A 114 -2.39 14.80 -3.64
CA GLU A 114 -1.88 13.83 -4.61
C GLU A 114 -0.41 13.49 -4.31
N ASP A 115 0.43 14.52 -4.14
CA ASP A 115 1.84 14.32 -3.80
C ASP A 115 2.00 13.76 -2.39
N THR A 116 1.13 14.15 -1.45
CA THR A 116 1.12 13.58 -0.09
C THR A 116 0.88 12.08 -0.14
N ALA A 117 -0.13 11.64 -0.90
CA ALA A 117 -0.46 10.23 -1.03
C ALA A 117 0.66 9.43 -1.72
N VAL A 118 1.23 9.97 -2.80
CA VAL A 118 2.32 9.32 -3.54
C VAL A 118 3.59 9.22 -2.70
N GLU A 119 4.01 10.29 -2.03
CA GLU A 119 5.20 10.29 -1.20
C GLU A 119 5.05 9.40 0.04
N LEU A 120 3.86 9.39 0.66
CA LEU A 120 3.56 8.44 1.72
C LEU A 120 3.76 6.99 1.24
N MET A 121 3.17 6.62 0.10
CA MET A 121 3.27 5.26 -0.44
C MET A 121 4.70 4.87 -0.85
N LYS A 122 5.45 5.79 -1.46
CA LYS A 122 6.89 5.62 -1.75
C LYS A 122 7.69 5.35 -0.48
N CYS A 123 7.48 6.18 0.56
CA CYS A 123 8.20 6.04 1.82
C CYS A 123 7.90 4.69 2.49
N LEU A 124 6.62 4.29 2.57
CA LEU A 124 6.22 2.99 3.11
C LEU A 124 6.81 1.81 2.34
N PHE A 125 6.92 1.92 1.01
CA PHE A 125 7.56 0.91 0.18
C PHE A 125 9.05 0.75 0.53
N GLU A 126 9.80 1.85 0.64
CA GLU A 126 11.21 1.81 1.00
C GLU A 126 11.43 1.30 2.43
N VAL A 127 10.62 1.72 3.40
CA VAL A 127 10.69 1.19 4.78
C VAL A 127 10.43 -0.33 4.80
N LYS A 128 9.42 -0.81 4.07
CA LYS A 128 9.15 -2.25 3.93
C LYS A 128 10.33 -3.00 3.31
N LYS A 129 11.00 -2.41 2.32
CA LYS A 129 12.16 -2.99 1.64
C LYS A 129 13.40 -3.02 2.55
N GLU A 130 13.61 -2.01 3.39
CA GLU A 130 14.63 -1.98 4.44
C GLU A 130 14.39 -3.11 5.46
N MET A 131 13.16 -3.24 5.97
CA MET A 131 12.80 -4.27 6.95
C MET A 131 12.94 -5.70 6.43
N LYS A 132 12.76 -5.94 5.13
CA LYS A 132 12.92 -7.27 4.50
C LYS A 132 14.37 -7.70 4.26
N LYS A 133 15.32 -6.76 4.31
CA LYS A 133 16.75 -7.05 4.08
C LYS A 133 17.49 -7.48 5.35
N ASN A 134 16.93 -7.16 6.51
CA ASN A 134 17.41 -7.60 7.83
C ASN A 134 16.78 -8.93 8.21
#